data_AF-A0A0F3M8Q3-F1
#
_entry.id   AF-A0A0F3M8Q3-F1
#
_cell.length_a   1.000
_cell.length_b   1.000
_cell.length_c   1.000
_cell.angle_alpha   90.00
_cell.angle_beta   90.00
_cell.angle_gamma   90.00
#
_symmetry.space_group_name_H-M   'P 1'
#
loop_
_entity.id
_entity.type
_entity.pdbx_description
1 polymer ?
#
loop_
_entity_poly.entity_id
_entity_poly.type
_entity_poly.pdbx_seq_one_letter_code
_entity_poly.pdbx_strand_id
1 'polypeptide(L)' 'MREVKAKQWLARNLLKAGFSVEFISENTGLSKEEVINLKNNIEY' A
#
# COMPACT_ATOMS: atom_id res chain seq x y z
N MET A 1 2.08 -16.71 -3.74
CA MET A 1 0.84 -16.17 -3.13
C MET A 1 0.99 -15.53 -1.74
N ARG A 2 2.07 -15.76 -0.95
CA ARG A 2 2.24 -15.10 0.37
C ARG A 2 2.78 -13.67 0.30
N GLU A 3 3.66 -13.39 -0.65
CA GLU A 3 4.34 -12.08 -0.77
C GLU A 3 3.38 -10.94 -1.15
N VAL A 4 2.41 -11.19 -2.03
CA VAL A 4 1.42 -10.17 -2.45
C VAL A 4 0.59 -9.68 -1.26
N LYS A 5 0.14 -10.59 -0.38
CA LYS A 5 -0.60 -10.22 0.83
C LYS A 5 0.26 -9.42 1.81
N ALA A 6 1.53 -9.76 1.96
CA ALA A 6 2.47 -9.04 2.82
C ALA A 6 2.74 -7.61 2.32
N LYS A 7 2.95 -7.44 1.01
CA LYS A 7 3.13 -6.12 0.37
C LYS A 7 1.90 -5.24 0.55
N GLN A 8 0.70 -5.78 0.33
CA GLN A 8 -0.56 -5.05 0.52
C GLN A 8 -0.82 -4.69 1.99
N TRP A 9 -0.49 -5.59 2.93
CA TRP A 9 -0.61 -5.30 4.37
C TRP A 9 0.32 -4.16 4.79
N LEU A 10 1.58 -4.20 4.35
CA LEU A 10 2.55 -3.13 4.59
C LEU A 10 2.08 -1.80 3.99
N ALA A 11 1.64 -1.81 2.73
CA ALA A 11 1.11 -0.61 2.06
C ALA A 11 -0.08 0.01 2.81
N ARG A 12 -1.02 -0.80 3.30
CA ARG A 12 -2.16 -0.31 4.10
C ARG A 12 -1.72 0.33 5.41
N ASN A 13 -0.75 -0.26 6.11
CA ASN A 13 -0.23 0.31 7.36
C ASN A 13 0.47 1.65 7.12
N LEU A 14 1.27 1.75 6.06
CA LEU A 14 1.93 2.99 5.69
C LEU A 14 0.93 4.07 5.24
N LEU A 15 -0.13 3.69 4.50
CA LEU A 15 -1.23 4.59 4.16
C LEU A 15 -1.93 5.13 5.42
N LYS A 16 -2.23 4.26 6.40
CA LYS A 16 -2.84 4.64 7.67
C LYS A 16 -1.95 5.56 8.51
N ALA A 17 -0.63 5.41 8.40
CA ALA A 17 0.35 6.27 9.07
C ALA A 17 0.58 7.62 8.34
N GLY A 18 -0.05 7.86 7.19
CA GLY A 18 0.01 9.13 6.47
C GLY A 18 1.20 9.28 5.50
N PHE A 19 1.90 8.19 5.17
CA PHE A 19 2.97 8.23 4.17
C PHE A 19 2.44 8.47 2.74
N SER A 20 3.26 9.10 1.90
CA SER A 20 2.92 9.37 0.50
C SER A 20 2.86 8.10 -0.35
N VAL A 21 2.11 8.16 -1.45
CA VAL A 21 2.01 7.05 -2.40
C VAL A 21 3.36 6.72 -3.05
N GLU A 22 4.19 7.74 -3.36
CA GLU A 22 5.59 7.54 -3.80
C GLU A 22 6.37 6.67 -2.83
N PHE A 23 6.41 7.07 -1.55
CA PHE A 23 7.19 6.38 -0.52
C PHE A 23 6.76 4.92 -0.37
N ILE A 24 5.45 4.68 -0.40
CA ILE A 24 4.89 3.34 -0.26
C ILE A 24 5.21 2.48 -1.49
N SER A 25 5.11 3.04 -2.69
CA SER A 25 5.44 2.35 -3.93
C SER A 25 6.91 1.89 -3.92
N GLU A 26 7.82 2.76 -3.53
CA GLU A 26 9.26 2.46 -3.43
C GLU A 26 9.57 1.36 -2.40
N ASN A 27 8.95 1.42 -1.22
CA ASN A 27 9.27 0.50 -0.11
C ASN A 27 8.53 -0.84 -0.18
N THR A 28 7.40 -0.91 -0.87
CA THR A 28 6.61 -2.15 -1.00
C THR A 28 6.82 -2.87 -2.34
N GLY A 29 7.38 -2.16 -3.32
CA GLY A 29 7.49 -2.63 -4.70
C GLY A 29 6.14 -2.79 -5.40
N LEU A 30 5.09 -2.18 -4.87
CA LEU A 30 3.80 -2.02 -5.54
C LEU A 30 3.84 -0.80 -6.45
N SER A 31 3.09 -0.84 -7.54
CA SER A 31 2.88 0.36 -8.36
C SER A 31 2.04 1.41 -7.62
N LYS A 32 2.16 2.68 -8.04
CA LYS A 32 1.36 3.76 -7.47
C LYS A 32 -0.15 3.49 -7.62
N GLU A 33 -0.58 2.92 -8.75
CA GLU A 33 -1.98 2.54 -8.99
C GLU A 33 -2.46 1.46 -8.00
N GLU A 34 -1.65 0.44 -7.73
CA GLU A 34 -1.98 -0.58 -6.72
C GLU A 34 -2.16 0.05 -5.33
N VAL A 35 -1.29 0.99 -4.96
CA VAL A 35 -1.38 1.70 -3.67
C VAL A 35 -2.63 2.59 -3.61
N ILE A 36 -3.00 3.27 -4.70
CA ILE A 36 -4.23 4.08 -4.79
C ILE A 36 -5.48 3.19 -4.68
N ASN A 37 -5.49 2.05 -5.38
CA ASN A 37 -6.57 1.07 -5.28
C ASN A 37 -6.70 0.53 -3.85
N LEU A 38 -5.59 0.30 -3.16
CA LEU A 38 -5.62 -0.08 -1.74
C LEU A 38 -6.24 1.01 -0.88
N LYS A 39 -5.88 2.28 -1.09
CA LYS A 39 -6.42 3.43 -0.34
C LYS A 39 -7.94 3.53 -0.47
N ASN A 40 -8.49 3.34 -1.67
CA ASN A 40 -9.93 3.41 -1.92
C ASN A 40 -10.74 2.26 -1.28
N ASN A 41 -10.05 1.17 -0.89
CA ASN A 41 -10.64 -0.01 -0.26
C ASN A 41 -10.27 -0.11 1.24
N ILE A 42 -9.74 0.96 1.85
CA ILE A 42 -9.62 1.04 3.31
C ILE A 42 -10.98 1.48 3.84
N GLU A 43 -11.81 0.53 4.26
CA GLU A 43 -12.93 0.85 5.14
C GLU A 43 -12.37 1.44 6.44
N TYR A 44 -12.89 2.62 6.82
CA TYR A 44 -12.49 3.38 8.00
C TYR A 44 -13.10 2.80 9.27
#